data_AF-A0A938XQ02-F1
#
_entry.id   AF-A0A938XQ02-F1
#
_cell.length_a   1.000
_cell.length_b   1.000
_cell.length_c   1.000
_cell.angle_alpha   90.00
_cell.angle_beta   90.00
_cell.angle_gamma   90.00
#
_symmetry.space_group_name_H-M   'P 1'
#
loop_
_entity.id
_entity.type
_entity.pdbx_description
1 polymer ?
#
loop_
_entity_poly.entity_id
_entity_poly.type
_entity_poly.pdbx_seq_one_letter_code
_entity_poly.pdbx_strand_id
1 'polypeptide(L)' 'MANLIVGLIILTMISGAAAKIIIEKKKGAKCVGCPYSEDSDDCSCS' A
#
# COMPACT_ATOMS: atom_id res chain seq x y z
N MET A 1 23.45 -14.32 11.57
CA MET A 1 23.82 -13.39 10.48
C MET A 1 22.87 -13.51 9.29
N ALA A 2 22.85 -14.65 8.58
CA ALA A 2 21.98 -14.84 7.40
C ALA A 2 20.48 -14.61 7.66
N ASN A 3 19.93 -15.16 8.75
CA ASN A 3 18.51 -14.99 9.09
C ASN A 3 18.11 -13.53 9.37
N LEU A 4 19.04 -12.72 9.89
CA LEU A 4 18.79 -11.31 10.20
C LEU A 4 18.73 -10.48 8.90
N ILE A 5 19.64 -10.78 7.96
CA ILE A 5 19.65 -10.16 6.62
C ILE A 5 18.37 -10.51 5.85
N VAL A 6 17.99 -11.79 5.84
CA VAL A 6 16.74 -12.23 5.19
C VAL A 6 15.52 -11.55 5.83
N GLY A 7 15.47 -11.45 7.15
CA GLY A 7 14.40 -10.76 7.86
C GLY A 7 14.28 -9.28 7.49
N LEU A 8 15.41 -8.57 7.35
CA LEU A 8 15.42 -7.17 6.93
C LEU A 8 14.89 -6.98 5.51
N ILE A 9 15.24 -7.87 4.57
CA ILE A 9 14.76 -7.79 3.18
C ILE A 9 13.25 -7.98 3.10
N ILE A 10 12.70 -8.92 3.88
CA ILE A 10 11.24 -9.13 3.91
C ILE A 10 10.54 -7.92 4.52
N LEU A 11 11.07 -7.38 5.61
CA LEU A 11 10.52 -6.18 6.25
C LEU A 11 10.54 -4.95 5.33
N THR A 12 11.61 -4.73 4.55
CA THR A 12 11.69 -3.62 3.62
C THR A 12 10.69 -3.76 2.47
N MET A 13 10.46 -4.97 1.95
CA MET A 13 9.44 -5.22 0.93
C MET A 13 8.03 -4.92 1.45
N ILE A 14 7.68 -5.43 2.64
CA ILE A 14 6.36 -5.22 3.24
C ILE A 14 6.13 -3.74 3.55
N SER A 15 7.12 -3.08 4.15
CA SER A 15 7.04 -1.66 4.50
C SER A 15 6.97 -0.76 3.26
N GLY A 16 7.65 -1.11 2.16
CA GLY A 16 7.54 -0.39 0.89
C GLY A 16 6.13 -0.46 0.31
N ALA A 17 5.51 -1.64 0.30
CA ALA A 17 4.13 -1.82 -0.13
C ALA A 17 3.13 -1.09 0.78
N ALA A 18 3.31 -1.21 2.10
CA ALA A 18 2.48 -0.51 3.08
C ALA A 18 2.61 1.02 2.98
N ALA A 19 3.82 1.54 2.76
CA ALA A 19 4.08 2.97 2.60
C ALA A 19 3.36 3.53 1.37
N LYS A 20 3.40 2.82 0.24
CA LYS A 20 2.61 3.15 -0.96
C LYS A 20 1.12 3.27 -0.64
N ILE A 21 0.57 2.28 0.07
CA ILE A 21 -0.84 2.28 0.46
C ILE A 21 -1.16 3.47 1.37
N ILE A 22 -0.33 3.74 2.38
CA ILE A 22 -0.54 4.84 3.34
C ILE A 22 -0.44 6.21 2.65
N ILE A 23 0.51 6.40 1.73
CA ILE A 23 0.68 7.66 1.00
C ILE A 23 -0.55 7.92 0.12
N GLU A 24 -1.02 6.92 -0.62
CA GLU A 24 -2.23 7.00 -1.44
C GLU A 24 -3.46 7.29 -0.57
N LYS A 25 -3.64 6.55 0.54
CA LYS A 25 -4.70 6.80 1.54
C LYS A 25 -4.67 8.23 2.08
N LYS A 26 -3.48 8.73 2.42
CA LYS A 26 -3.28 10.07 2.98
C LYS A 26 -3.55 11.18 1.96
N LYS A 27 -3.37 10.89 0.67
CA LYS A 27 -3.64 11.82 -0.43
C LYS A 27 -5.13 11.93 -0.76
N GLY A 28 -5.99 11.13 -0.12
CA GLY A 28 -7.44 11.11 -0.35
C GLY A 28 -7.91 9.92 -1.19
N ALA A 29 -7.00 9.09 -1.72
CA ALA A 29 -7.38 7.88 -2.44
C ALA A 29 -7.88 6.81 -1.46
N LYS A 30 -9.20 6.59 -1.42
CA LYS A 30 -9.83 5.60 -0.53
C LYS A 30 -9.46 4.17 -0.93
N CYS A 31 -9.32 3.93 -2.24
CA CYS A 31 -8.98 2.66 -2.86
C CYS A 31 -7.64 2.77 -3.61
N VAL A 32 -6.62 2.03 -3.15
CA VAL A 32 -5.29 2.03 -3.77
C VAL A 32 -5.34 1.18 -5.04
N GLY A 33 -5.04 1.79 -6.19
CA GLY A 33 -5.02 1.10 -7.48
C GLY A 33 -6.28 1.22 -8.34
N CYS A 34 -7.31 1.95 -7.89
CA CYS A 34 -8.47 2.27 -8.73
C CYS A 34 -8.42 3.73 -9.18
N PRO A 35 -8.34 4.00 -10.51
CA PRO A 35 -8.15 5.36 -11.05
C PRO A 35 -9.37 6.28 -10.91
N TYR A 36 -10.51 5.78 -10.43
CA TYR A 36 -11.79 6.52 -10.36
C TYR A 36 -12.34 6.68 -8.94
N SER A 37 -11.61 6.29 -7.90
CA SER A 37 -12.08 6.34 -6.52
C SER A 37 -11.82 7.70 -5.86
N GLU A 38 -12.33 8.77 -6.45
CA GLU A 38 -12.33 10.10 -5.82
C GLU A 38 -13.58 10.30 -4.92
N ASP A 39 -14.70 9.59 -5.16
CA ASP A 39 -15.99 9.97 -4.54
C ASP A 39 -16.92 8.83 -4.08
N SER A 40 -16.49 7.56 -4.04
CA SER A 40 -17.38 6.45 -3.67
C SER A 40 -16.91 5.69 -2.41
N ASP A 41 -17.80 5.52 -1.43
CA ASP A 41 -17.57 4.72 -0.21
C ASP A 41 -17.37 3.23 -0.49
N ASP A 42 -17.84 2.76 -1.65
CA ASP A 42 -17.66 1.41 -2.17
C ASP A 42 -16.45 1.33 -3.11
N CYS A 43 -15.43 0.54 -2.75
CA CYS A 43 -14.33 0.16 -3.66
C CYS A 43 -14.80 -0.92 -4.67
N SER A 44 -15.92 -0.68 -5.35
CA SER A 44 -16.42 -1.50 -6.45
C SER A 44 -15.89 -0.93 -7.76
N CYS A 45 -14.67 -1.31 -8.14
CA CYS A 45 -14.06 -0.86 -9.39
C CYS A 45 -14.73 -1.63 -10.55
N SER A 46 -15.72 -0.99 -11.19
CA SER A 46 -16.48 -1.51 -12.33
C SER A 46 -15.91 -0.99 -13.65
#